data_AF-A0A067EC61-F1
#
_entry.id   AF-A0A067EC61-F1
#
_cell.length_a   1.000
_cell.length_b   1.000
_cell.length_c   1.000
_cell.angle_alpha   90.00
_cell.angle_beta   90.00
_cell.angle_gamma   90.00
#
_symmetry.space_group_name_H-M   'P 1'
#
loop_
_entity.id
_entity.type
_entity.pdbx_description
1 polymer ?
#
loop_
_entity_poly.entity_id
_entity_poly.type
_entity_poly.pdbx_seq_one_letter_code
_entity_poly.pdbx_strand_id
1 'polypeptide(L)'
;VFCGTVMLALCLILGTLLGWHIYLIIHNMTTIEYHEGIRAAWLAKKSGLSYRHPFDVGVYKNISLVLGSNMLTWLCPTAISHLKDGTSFPTVRHTS
;
A
#
# COMPACT_ATOMS: atom_id res chain seq x y z
N VAL A 1 12.17 -29.03 -19.40
CA VAL A 1 11.96 -29.16 -17.93
C VAL A 1 12.56 -27.99 -17.16
N PHE A 2 13.87 -27.69 -17.28
CA PHE A 2 14.55 -26.59 -16.57
C PHE A 2 13.93 -25.19 -16.77
N CYS A 3 13.54 -24.84 -17.99
CA CYS A 3 12.88 -23.55 -18.26
C CYS A 3 11.52 -23.44 -17.54
N GLY A 4 10.73 -24.54 -17.50
CA GLY A 4 9.44 -24.57 -16.82
C GLY A 4 9.57 -24.43 -15.29
N THR A 5 10.58 -25.07 -14.69
CA THR A 5 10.86 -24.93 -13.25
C THR A 5 11.29 -23.51 -12.88
N VAL A 6 12.12 -22.87 -13.72
CA VAL A 6 12.54 -21.48 -13.51
C VAL A 6 11.34 -20.53 -13.67
N MET A 7 10.49 -20.73 -14.68
CA MET A 7 9.31 -19.90 -14.88
C MET A 7 8.35 -19.99 -13.69
N LEU A 8 8.07 -21.19 -13.19
CA LEU A 8 7.23 -21.38 -12.01
C LEU A 8 7.82 -20.72 -10.76
N ALA A 9 9.12 -20.88 -10.52
CA ALA A 9 9.80 -20.24 -9.40
C ALA A 9 9.69 -18.70 -9.48
N LEU A 10 9.91 -18.13 -10.67
CA LEU A 10 9.78 -16.69 -10.90
C LEU A 10 8.34 -16.22 -10.68
N CYS A 11 7.34 -16.94 -11.18
CA CYS A 11 5.93 -16.62 -10.96
C CYS A 11 5.57 -16.61 -9.47
N LEU A 12 6.08 -17.55 -8.68
CA LEU A 12 5.84 -17.59 -7.24
C LEU A 12 6.49 -16.40 -6.52
N ILE A 13 7.74 -16.10 -6.83
CA ILE A 13 8.49 -14.98 -6.21
C ILE A 13 7.84 -13.64 -6.57
N LEU A 14 7.58 -13.41 -7.87
CA LEU A 14 6.95 -12.18 -8.32
C LEU A 14 5.49 -12.06 -7.87
N GLY A 15 4.75 -13.18 -7.82
CA GLY A 15 3.37 -13.21 -7.35
C GLY A 15 3.25 -12.85 -5.87
N THR A 16 4.13 -13.39 -5.02
CA THR A 16 4.20 -13.03 -3.59
C THR A 16 4.58 -11.56 -3.38
N LEU A 17 5.56 -11.06 -4.13
CA LEU A 17 5.95 -9.64 -4.12
C LEU A 17 4.80 -8.73 -4.58
N LEU A 18 4.10 -9.10 -5.65
CA LEU A 18 2.95 -8.35 -6.16
C LEU A 18 1.82 -8.30 -5.13
N GLY A 19 1.47 -9.44 -4.54
CA GLY A 19 0.45 -9.52 -3.49
C GLY A 19 0.80 -8.64 -2.29
N TRP A 20 2.07 -8.65 -1.89
CA TRP A 20 2.58 -7.77 -0.83
C TRP A 20 2.38 -6.29 -1.15
N HIS A 21 2.76 -5.85 -2.36
CA HIS A 21 2.58 -4.46 -2.76
C HIS A 21 1.10 -4.06 -2.92
N ILE A 22 0.23 -4.95 -3.39
CA ILE A 22 -1.22 -4.69 -3.43
C ILE A 22 -1.75 -4.43 -2.01
N TYR A 23 -1.33 -5.23 -1.02
CA TYR A 23 -1.71 -5.04 0.38
C TYR A 23 -1.26 -3.67 0.93
N LEU A 24 -0.03 -3.26 0.62
CA LEU A 24 0.52 -1.94 0.99
C LEU A 24 -0.30 -0.80 0.38
N ILE A 25 -0.65 -0.89 -0.91
CA ILE A 25 -1.47 0.09 -1.62
C ILE A 25 -2.86 0.22 -0.99
N ILE A 26 -3.50 -0.92 -0.68
CA ILE A 26 -4.83 -0.94 -0.05
C ILE A 26 -4.84 -0.18 1.28
N HIS A 27 -3.77 -0.25 2.05
CA HIS A 27 -3.66 0.43 3.34
C HIS A 27 -2.99 1.80 3.26
N ASN A 28 -2.69 2.28 2.04
CA ASN A 28 -1.96 3.52 1.78
C ASN A 28 -0.73 3.66 2.69
N MET A 29 0.09 2.61 2.71
CA MET A 29 1.28 2.53 3.54
C MET A 29 2.46 2.04 2.72
N THR A 30 3.62 2.65 2.96
CA THR A 30 4.89 2.18 2.43
C THR A 30 5.41 0.98 3.23
N THR A 31 6.36 0.23 2.67
CA THR A 31 7.02 -0.85 3.41
C THR A 31 7.70 -0.35 4.70
N ILE A 32 8.23 0.88 4.68
CA ILE A 32 8.86 1.51 5.86
C ILE A 32 7.80 1.73 6.95
N GLU A 33 6.70 2.39 6.58
CA GLU A 33 5.59 2.67 7.50
C GLU A 33 4.94 1.39 8.04
N TYR A 34 4.91 0.29 7.28
CA TYR A 34 4.45 -1.00 7.78
C TYR A 34 5.30 -1.49 8.96
N HIS A 35 6.63 -1.46 8.84
CA HIS A 35 7.51 -1.88 9.93
C HIS A 35 7.43 -0.94 11.14
N GLU A 36 7.36 0.36 10.89
CA GLU A 36 7.13 1.36 11.95
C GLU A 36 5.78 1.16 12.63
N GLY A 37 4.74 0.84 11.87
CA GLY A 37 3.39 0.55 12.33
C GLY A 37 3.32 -0.69 13.21
N ILE A 38 4.01 -1.78 12.86
CA ILE A 38 4.13 -2.97 13.74
C ILE A 38 4.76 -2.58 15.08
N ARG A 39 5.86 -1.83 15.05
CA ARG A 39 6.55 -1.38 16.26
C ARG A 39 5.65 -0.49 17.10
N ALA A 40 4.96 0.46 16.47
CA ALA A 40 4.03 1.37 17.14
C ALA A 40 2.83 0.62 17.73
N ALA A 41 2.27 -0.37 17.02
CA ALA A 41 1.19 -1.23 17.51
C ALA A 41 1.63 -2.07 18.71
N TRP A 42 2.84 -2.62 18.68
CA TRP A 42 3.40 -3.37 19.81
C TRP A 42 3.61 -2.48 21.04
N LEU A 43 4.14 -1.27 20.85
CA LEU A 43 4.29 -0.28 21.92
C LEU A 43 2.94 0.17 22.48
N ALA A 44 1.97 0.47 21.62
CA ALA A 44 0.62 0.86 22.01
C ALA A 44 -0.04 -0.26 22.84
N LYS A 45 0.05 -1.52 22.39
CA LYS A 45 -0.48 -2.69 23.11
C LYS A 45 0.13 -2.82 24.50
N LYS A 46 1.44 -2.57 24.65
CA LYS A 46 2.11 -2.57 25.97
C LYS A 46 1.58 -1.46 26.88
N SER A 47 1.19 -0.32 26.32
CA SER A 47 0.63 0.82 27.05
C SER A 47 -0.89 0.78 27.19
N GLY A 48 -1.57 -0.29 26.74
CA GLY A 48 -3.04 -0.41 26.77
C GLY A 48 -3.78 0.46 25.75
N LEU A 49 -3.06 0.99 24.75
CA LEU A 49 -3.60 1.83 23.67
C LEU A 49 -3.74 1.03 22.37
N SER A 50 -4.66 1.46 21.50
CA SER A 50 -4.79 0.92 20.14
C SER A 50 -4.07 1.81 19.14
N TYR A 51 -3.23 1.21 18.29
CA TYR A 51 -2.58 1.91 17.17
C TYR A 51 -3.51 1.93 15.95
N ARG A 52 -3.58 3.08 15.26
CA ARG A 52 -4.28 3.22 13.98
C ARG A 52 -3.42 4.04 13.03
N HIS A 53 -3.23 3.53 11.81
CA HIS A 53 -2.43 4.19 10.79
C HIS A 53 -3.12 5.49 10.33
N PRO A 54 -2.43 6.65 10.34
CA PRO A 54 -3.05 7.95 10.10
C PRO A 54 -3.43 8.19 8.63
N PHE A 55 -2.81 7.47 7.69
CA PHE A 55 -3.03 7.61 6.25
C PHE A 55 -4.05 6.63 5.67
N ASP A 56 -4.57 5.71 6.49
CA ASP A 56 -5.62 4.79 6.08
C ASP A 56 -7.00 5.48 6.13
N VAL A 57 -7.36 6.11 5.01
CA VAL A 57 -8.63 6.85 4.84
C VAL A 57 -9.74 5.99 4.22
N GLY A 58 -9.50 4.67 4.10
CA GLY A 58 -10.42 3.66 3.56
C GLY A 58 -9.97 3.11 2.21
N VAL A 59 -10.18 1.80 2.00
CA VAL A 59 -9.68 1.01 0.86
C VAL A 59 -9.87 1.68 -0.50
N TYR A 60 -11.08 2.12 -0.83
CA TYR A 60 -11.35 2.74 -2.14
C TYR A 60 -10.59 4.06 -2.33
N LYS A 61 -10.52 4.90 -1.28
CA LYS A 61 -9.80 6.17 -1.31
C LYS A 61 -8.29 5.94 -1.40
N ASN A 62 -7.76 5.00 -0.63
CA ASN A 62 -6.36 4.60 -0.63
C ASN A 62 -5.91 4.13 -2.03
N ILE A 63 -6.68 3.24 -2.66
CA ILE A 63 -6.38 2.75 -4.01
C ILE A 63 -6.47 3.89 -5.03
N SER A 64 -7.50 4.74 -4.95
CA SER A 64 -7.65 5.89 -5.85
C SER A 64 -6.53 6.92 -5.70
N LEU A 65 -5.94 7.05 -4.50
CA LEU A 65 -4.79 7.94 -4.24
C LEU A 65 -3.50 7.44 -4.91
N VAL A 66 -3.38 6.12 -5.11
CA VAL A 66 -2.17 5.55 -5.70
C VAL A 66 -2.33 5.31 -7.20
N LEU A 67 -3.45 4.72 -7.64
CA LEU A 67 -3.68 4.34 -9.03
C LEU A 67 -4.53 5.37 -9.81
N GLY A 68 -5.10 6.36 -9.14
CA GLY A 68 -6.01 7.34 -9.72
C GLY A 68 -7.47 6.88 -9.74
N SER A 69 -8.37 7.82 -10.06
CA SER A 69 -9.83 7.60 -10.08
C SER A 69 -10.32 6.69 -11.22
N ASN A 70 -9.54 6.55 -12.30
CA ASN A 70 -9.92 5.78 -13.48
C ASN A 70 -9.36 4.36 -13.43
N MET A 71 -10.22 3.38 -13.15
CA MET A 71 -9.82 1.96 -13.10
C MET A 71 -9.25 1.44 -14.43
N LEU A 72 -9.70 1.99 -15.56
CA LEU A 72 -9.22 1.59 -16.89
C LEU A 72 -7.75 1.96 -17.14
N THR A 73 -7.24 3.01 -16.48
CA THR A 73 -5.84 3.44 -16.63
C THR A 73 -4.90 2.77 -15.64
N TRP A 74 -5.40 1.93 -14.72
CA TRP A 74 -4.58 1.26 -13.71
C TRP A 74 -3.53 0.30 -14.31
N LEU A 75 -3.83 -0.27 -15.47
CA LEU A 75 -2.93 -1.19 -16.18
C LEU A 75 -2.07 -0.48 -17.24
N CYS A 76 -2.32 0.80 -17.49
CA CYS A 76 -1.57 1.56 -18.47
C CYS A 76 -0.38 2.25 -17.78
N PRO A 77 0.86 2.07 -18.26
CA PRO A 77 2.04 2.76 -17.73
C PRO A 77 2.07 4.21 -18.24
N THR A 78 1.02 4.97 -17.94
CA THR A 78 0.91 6.40 -18.23
C THR A 78 1.18 7.18 -16.97
N ALA A 79 1.89 8.31 -17.09
CA ALA A 79 2.12 9.21 -15.96
C ALA A 79 0.77 9.61 -15.34
N ILE A 80 0.55 9.21 -14.09
CA ILE A 80 -0.69 9.44 -13.37
C ILE A 80 -0.66 10.90 -12.89
N SER A 81 -1.30 11.80 -13.65
CA SER A 81 -1.41 13.23 -13.34
C SER A 81 -2.15 13.55 -12.04
N HIS A 82 -2.75 12.54 -11.41
CA HIS A 82 -3.40 12.64 -10.10
C HIS A 82 -2.40 12.68 -8.92
N LEU A 83 -1.15 12.21 -9.09
CA LEU A 83 -0.16 12.28 -8.01
C LEU A 83 0.16 13.75 -7.71
N LYS A 84 -0.15 14.17 -6.48
CA LYS A 84 0.19 15.49 -5.92
C LYS A 84 1.71 15.62 -5.72
N ASP A 85 2.19 16.76 -5.24
CA ASP A 85 3.62 17.11 -5.08
C ASP A 85 4.46 16.17 -4.18
N GLY A 86 3.87 15.13 -3.57
CA GLY A 86 4.57 14.18 -2.70
C GLY A 86 4.93 14.72 -1.32
N THR A 87 4.58 15.96 -1.01
CA THR A 87 4.87 16.66 0.26
C THR A 87 3.67 16.72 1.22
N SER A 88 2.46 16.46 0.72
CA SER A 88 1.23 16.49 1.52
C SER A 88 0.32 15.31 1.17
N PHE A 89 -0.09 14.55 2.19
CA PHE A 89 -0.99 13.40 2.06
C PHE A 89 -2.21 13.57 2.97
N PRO A 90 -3.41 13.15 2.53
CA PRO A 90 -4.60 13.21 3.37
C PRO A 90 -4.47 12.28 4.57
N THR A 91 -4.89 12.75 5.75
CA THR A 91 -4.93 11.96 6.98
C THR A 91 -6.35 11.88 7.52
N VAL A 92 -6.64 10.83 8.29
CA VAL A 92 -7.97 10.60 8.92
C VAL A 92 -8.40 11.76 9.83
N ARG A 93 -7.45 12.58 10.34
CA ARG A 93 -7.77 13.72 11.23
C ARG A 93 -8.33 14.94 10.50
N HIS A 94 -8.18 15.04 9.18
CA HIS A 94 -8.57 16.23 8.40
C HIS A 94 -9.99 16.12 7.80
N THR A 95 -10.74 15.07 8.14
CA THR A 95 -12.13 14.84 7.67
C THR A 95 -13.18 15.01 8.77
N SER A 96 -12.84 15.74 9.84
CA SER A 96 -13.76 16.08 10.94
C SER A 96 -14.17 17.55 10.89
#